data_AF-A0A7X4I3S4-F1
#
_entry.id   AF-A0A7X4I3S4-F1
#
_cell.length_a   1.000
_cell.length_b   1.000
_cell.length_c   1.000
_cell.angle_alpha   90.00
_cell.angle_beta   90.00
_cell.angle_gamma   90.00
#
_symmetry.space_group_name_H-M   'P 1'
#
loop_
_entity.id
_entity.type
_entity.pdbx_description
1 polymer ?
#
loop_
_entity_poly.entity_id
_entity_poly.type
_entity_poly.pdbx_seq_one_letter_code
_entity_poly.pdbx_strand_id
1 'polypeptide(L)'
;MDHDATMHTGPLGSTIHVLRADAATVTALAAIDWNRWFPRVCLDPVRGFITLMTPSRLHENLAEILVHVVDTAASAVTGASKGLLSTRLRGPAEPPGTGMEPDCAFYVGERARGYQAALLEGDAAADAFLERTAPDLVVEVEITSADEGKIGRYAELGVRELWRLHGRKGTRDLRVDLLALRAGTDPRPVPASDLLGGLTSDDVCEAVDGVRFSMTAQERIDAVARIVRRRQRASVRVREADTPYAARSG
;
A
#
# COMPACT_ATOMS: atom_id res chain seq x y z
N MET A 1 -17.92 -12.85 28.69
CA MET A 1 -17.13 -12.68 27.45
C MET A 1 -15.78 -12.13 27.89
N ASP A 2 -14.73 -12.92 27.77
CA ASP A 2 -13.36 -12.40 27.93
C ASP A 2 -13.05 -11.60 26.67
N HIS A 3 -13.05 -10.27 26.80
CA HIS A 3 -12.58 -9.40 25.75
C HIS A 3 -11.06 -9.28 25.92
N ASP A 4 -10.32 -10.12 25.20
CA ASP A 4 -8.87 -9.99 25.11
C ASP A 4 -8.56 -8.76 24.24
N ALA A 5 -8.19 -7.66 24.90
CA ALA A 5 -7.77 -6.44 24.26
C ALA A 5 -6.25 -6.35 24.39
N THR A 6 -5.55 -6.35 23.27
CA THR A 6 -4.09 -6.27 23.23
C THR A 6 -3.66 -4.92 22.67
N MET A 7 -2.69 -4.29 23.33
CA MET A 7 -2.07 -3.05 22.86
C MET A 7 -0.65 -3.35 22.36
N HIS A 8 -0.34 -2.86 21.16
CA HIS A 8 0.96 -2.98 20.54
C HIS A 8 1.51 -1.60 20.21
N THR A 9 2.76 -1.35 20.56
CA THR A 9 3.49 -0.16 20.09
C THR A 9 4.50 -0.60 19.06
N GLY A 10 4.36 -0.12 17.83
CA GLY A 10 5.27 -0.42 16.75
C GLY A 10 6.63 0.28 16.91
N PRO A 11 7.63 -0.11 16.09
CA PRO A 11 8.98 0.44 16.15
C PRO A 11 9.12 1.92 15.73
N LEU A 12 8.28 2.43 14.84
CA LEU A 12 8.15 3.83 14.45
C LEU A 12 7.23 4.63 15.40
N GLY A 13 6.65 3.96 16.39
CA GLY A 13 5.98 4.59 17.53
C GLY A 13 4.46 4.68 17.41
N SER A 14 3.85 4.12 16.37
CA SER A 14 2.38 4.03 16.30
C SER A 14 1.89 3.04 17.36
N THR A 15 0.68 3.29 17.86
CA THR A 15 0.03 2.38 18.82
C THR A 15 -1.20 1.77 18.17
N ILE A 16 -1.35 0.46 18.30
CA ILE A 16 -2.43 -0.32 17.72
C ILE A 16 -3.11 -1.08 18.86
N HIS A 17 -4.41 -0.88 19.00
CA HIS A 17 -5.26 -1.65 19.89
C HIS A 17 -6.04 -2.65 19.05
N VAL A 18 -5.96 -3.92 19.40
CA VAL A 18 -6.74 -4.99 18.75
C VAL A 18 -7.68 -5.59 19.78
N LEU A 19 -8.97 -5.60 19.44
CA LEU A 19 -10.00 -6.28 20.21
C LEU A 19 -10.58 -7.42 19.36
N ARG A 20 -10.87 -8.53 20.02
CA ARG A 20 -11.57 -9.66 19.42
C ARG A 20 -13.06 -9.62 19.75
N ALA A 21 -13.88 -9.84 18.74
CA ALA A 21 -15.32 -9.98 18.87
C ALA A 21 -15.86 -10.94 17.81
N ASP A 22 -17.05 -11.52 18.02
CA ASP A 22 -17.68 -12.30 16.98
C ASP A 22 -18.10 -11.44 15.77
N ALA A 23 -18.30 -12.08 14.62
CA ALA A 23 -18.63 -11.39 13.38
C ALA A 23 -19.89 -10.52 13.50
N ALA A 24 -20.91 -10.99 14.24
CA ALA A 24 -22.16 -10.26 14.43
C ALA A 24 -21.93 -8.94 15.18
N THR A 25 -21.10 -8.97 16.22
CA THR A 25 -20.70 -7.79 17.00
C THR A 25 -19.90 -6.82 16.13
N VAL A 26 -18.89 -7.30 15.40
CA VAL A 26 -18.08 -6.45 14.52
C VAL A 26 -18.95 -5.78 13.44
N THR A 27 -19.88 -6.52 12.85
CA THR A 27 -20.85 -5.98 11.88
C THR A 27 -21.78 -4.95 12.52
N ALA A 28 -22.31 -5.20 13.72
CA ALA A 28 -23.18 -4.26 14.40
C ALA A 28 -22.48 -2.92 14.69
N LEU A 29 -21.18 -2.96 15.00
CA LEU A 29 -20.37 -1.76 15.22
C LEU A 29 -20.16 -0.93 13.95
N ALA A 30 -20.37 -1.48 12.75
CA ALA A 30 -20.26 -0.73 11.50
C ALA A 30 -21.35 0.33 11.33
N ALA A 31 -22.43 0.26 12.12
CA ALA A 31 -23.46 1.31 12.17
C ALA A 31 -22.98 2.60 12.85
N ILE A 32 -21.83 2.57 13.53
CA ILE A 32 -21.23 3.73 14.19
C ILE A 32 -20.29 4.43 13.21
N ASP A 33 -20.43 5.75 13.08
CA ASP A 33 -19.43 6.58 12.42
C ASP A 33 -18.19 6.73 13.31
N TRP A 34 -17.30 5.74 13.23
CA TRP A 34 -16.08 5.69 14.03
C TRP A 34 -15.13 6.86 13.76
N ASN A 35 -15.08 7.35 12.52
CA ASN A 35 -14.19 8.44 12.11
C ASN A 35 -14.50 9.75 12.85
N ARG A 36 -15.70 9.89 13.41
CA ARG A 36 -16.07 11.03 14.27
C ARG A 36 -15.31 11.05 15.60
N TRP A 37 -14.91 9.89 16.12
CA TRP A 37 -14.36 9.74 17.47
C TRP A 37 -12.91 9.26 17.45
N PHE A 38 -12.61 8.34 16.53
CA PHE A 38 -11.30 7.71 16.39
C PHE A 38 -10.96 7.62 14.90
N PRO A 39 -9.94 8.34 14.43
CA PRO A 39 -9.41 8.09 13.09
C PRO A 39 -8.81 6.67 13.03
N ARG A 40 -8.82 6.06 11.83
CA ARG A 40 -8.18 4.75 11.56
C ARG A 40 -8.73 3.57 12.40
N VAL A 41 -10.05 3.40 12.41
CA VAL A 41 -10.71 2.19 12.98
C VAL A 41 -10.99 1.18 11.89
N CYS A 42 -10.38 0.00 11.94
CA CYS A 42 -10.70 -1.12 11.05
C CYS A 42 -11.67 -2.09 11.73
N LEU A 43 -12.74 -2.45 11.04
CA LEU A 43 -13.69 -3.47 11.48
C LEU A 43 -13.59 -4.64 10.50
N ASP A 44 -13.12 -5.79 10.99
CA ASP A 44 -12.94 -6.99 10.20
C ASP A 44 -13.89 -8.10 10.67
N PRO A 45 -15.12 -8.18 10.11
CA PRO A 45 -16.07 -9.21 10.50
C PRO A 45 -15.63 -10.61 10.05
N VAL A 46 -14.74 -10.72 9.06
CA VAL A 46 -14.22 -12.00 8.57
C VAL A 46 -13.28 -12.62 9.61
N ARG A 47 -12.41 -11.81 10.20
CA ARG A 47 -11.44 -12.24 11.23
C ARG A 47 -11.92 -12.04 12.67
N GLY A 48 -13.01 -11.31 12.88
CA GLY A 48 -13.51 -10.99 14.21
C GLY A 48 -12.64 -9.97 14.95
N PHE A 49 -12.05 -9.01 14.22
CA PHE A 49 -11.14 -8.02 14.77
C PHE A 49 -11.67 -6.59 14.68
N ILE A 50 -11.40 -5.82 15.72
CA ILE A 50 -11.55 -4.38 15.77
C ILE A 50 -10.16 -3.80 16.03
N THR A 51 -9.64 -3.05 15.07
CA THR A 51 -8.32 -2.42 15.19
C THR A 51 -8.48 -0.91 15.32
N LEU A 52 -7.93 -0.32 16.36
CA LEU A 52 -7.83 1.13 16.51
C LEU A 52 -6.35 1.52 16.42
N MET A 53 -6.00 2.33 15.44
CA MET A 53 -4.63 2.78 15.24
C MET A 53 -4.49 4.26 15.61
N THR A 54 -3.48 4.56 16.42
CA THR A 54 -2.96 5.93 16.60
C THR A 54 -1.60 6.01 15.91
N PRO A 55 -1.54 6.51 14.67
CA PRO A 55 -0.30 6.59 13.92
C PRO A 55 0.63 7.63 14.56
N SER A 56 1.94 7.35 14.54
CA SER A 56 2.94 8.33 14.95
C SER A 56 3.14 9.39 13.87
N ARG A 57 3.72 10.55 14.23
CA ARG A 57 4.11 11.55 13.22
C ARG A 57 5.08 10.99 12.18
N LEU A 58 6.00 10.12 12.62
CA LEU A 58 6.96 9.50 11.70
C LEU A 58 6.23 8.58 10.71
N HIS A 59 5.24 7.80 11.18
CA HIS A 59 4.40 6.96 10.34
C HIS A 59 3.70 7.75 9.24
N GLU A 60 2.95 8.79 9.60
CA GLU A 60 2.21 9.62 8.64
C GLU A 60 3.14 10.27 7.61
N ASN A 61 4.28 10.78 8.07
CA ASN A 61 5.25 11.40 7.17
C ASN A 61 5.82 10.39 6.17
N LEU A 62 6.12 9.16 6.59
CA LEU A 62 6.63 8.12 5.70
C LEU A 62 5.55 7.67 4.70
N ALA A 63 4.29 7.55 5.13
CA ALA A 63 3.18 7.25 4.24
C ALA A 63 3.01 8.36 3.18
N GLU A 64 3.09 9.64 3.55
CA GLU A 64 3.04 10.76 2.60
C GLU A 64 4.20 10.72 1.58
N ILE A 65 5.42 10.42 2.03
CA ILE A 65 6.57 10.27 1.14
C ILE A 65 6.35 9.11 0.16
N LEU A 66 5.86 7.97 0.64
CA LEU A 66 5.58 6.80 -0.20
C LEU A 66 4.50 7.09 -1.25
N VAL A 67 3.51 7.92 -0.94
CA VAL A 67 2.53 8.39 -1.93
C VAL A 67 3.23 9.09 -3.09
N HIS A 68 4.16 10.00 -2.82
CA HIS A 68 4.93 10.67 -3.86
C HIS A 68 5.84 9.71 -4.65
N VAL A 69 6.47 8.75 -3.96
CA VAL A 69 7.32 7.74 -4.60
C VAL A 69 6.51 6.92 -5.60
N VAL A 70 5.39 6.36 -5.17
CA VAL A 70 4.52 5.51 -5.99
C VAL A 70 3.93 6.31 -7.14
N ASP A 71 3.34 7.48 -6.88
CA ASP A 71 2.67 8.28 -7.91
C ASP A 71 3.64 8.72 -9.02
N THR A 72 4.85 9.17 -8.65
CA THR A 72 5.88 9.56 -9.62
C THR A 72 6.37 8.36 -10.42
N ALA A 73 6.62 7.23 -9.77
CA ALA A 73 7.08 6.02 -10.45
C ALA A 73 6.01 5.45 -11.38
N ALA A 74 4.77 5.34 -10.92
CA ALA A 74 3.65 4.84 -11.69
C ALA A 74 3.33 5.72 -12.89
N SER A 75 3.34 7.04 -12.71
CA SER A 75 3.20 8.00 -13.81
C SER A 75 4.33 7.87 -14.84
N ALA A 76 5.58 7.68 -14.40
CA ALA A 76 6.71 7.51 -15.31
C ALA A 76 6.72 6.17 -16.06
N VAL A 77 6.19 5.10 -15.46
CA VAL A 77 6.23 3.74 -16.02
C VAL A 77 4.99 3.44 -16.86
N THR A 78 3.81 3.86 -16.40
CA THR A 78 2.52 3.45 -16.98
C THR A 78 1.71 4.62 -17.54
N GLY A 79 2.15 5.86 -17.27
CA GLY A 79 1.47 7.07 -17.70
C GLY A 79 0.17 7.37 -16.96
N ALA A 80 -0.17 6.65 -15.89
CA ALA A 80 -1.33 6.94 -15.04
C ALA A 80 -1.21 6.27 -13.67
N SER A 81 -1.55 7.03 -12.63
CA SER A 81 -1.72 6.55 -11.27
C SER A 81 -2.90 7.22 -10.60
N LYS A 82 -3.51 6.51 -9.66
CA LYS A 82 -4.48 7.09 -8.74
C LYS A 82 -4.23 6.58 -7.33
N GLY A 83 -3.84 7.48 -6.44
CA GLY A 83 -3.86 7.23 -5.01
C GLY A 83 -5.30 7.20 -4.47
N LEU A 84 -5.57 6.22 -3.63
CA LEU A 84 -6.81 6.03 -2.89
C LEU A 84 -6.64 6.44 -1.42
N LEU A 85 -5.44 6.84 -0.99
CA LEU A 85 -5.13 7.21 0.40
C LEU A 85 -5.64 6.10 1.35
N SER A 86 -6.28 6.50 2.45
CA SER A 86 -6.91 5.66 3.46
C SER A 86 -8.32 5.21 3.07
N THR A 87 -8.58 4.95 1.78
CA THR A 87 -9.87 4.38 1.34
C THR A 87 -10.02 2.97 1.88
N ARG A 88 -11.18 2.70 2.48
CA ARG A 88 -11.51 1.40 3.04
C ARG A 88 -11.74 0.36 1.94
N LEU A 89 -11.00 -0.74 2.02
CA LEU A 89 -11.07 -1.88 1.12
C LEU A 89 -11.87 -3.00 1.79
N ARG A 90 -12.89 -3.49 1.10
CA ARG A 90 -13.74 -4.59 1.57
C ARG A 90 -14.19 -5.47 0.41
N GLY A 91 -14.59 -6.69 0.71
CA GLY A 91 -15.24 -7.55 -0.25
C GLY A 91 -16.67 -7.07 -0.58
N PRO A 92 -17.25 -7.55 -1.69
CA PRO A 92 -18.58 -7.15 -2.14
C PRO A 92 -19.70 -7.63 -1.19
N ALA A 93 -19.47 -8.70 -0.42
CA ALA A 93 -20.44 -9.24 0.54
C ALA A 93 -20.29 -8.66 1.96
N GLU A 94 -19.30 -7.80 2.20
CA GLU A 94 -19.05 -7.22 3.52
C GLU A 94 -19.92 -5.98 3.77
N PRO A 95 -20.42 -5.79 5.01
CA PRO A 95 -21.22 -4.62 5.35
C PRO A 95 -20.48 -3.30 5.10
N PRO A 96 -21.20 -2.24 4.67
CA PRO A 96 -20.64 -0.89 4.65
C PRO A 96 -20.06 -0.49 6.00
N GLY A 97 -18.98 0.29 6.02
CA GLY A 97 -18.27 0.68 7.25
C GLY A 97 -17.29 -0.38 7.77
N THR A 98 -17.31 -1.61 7.23
CA THR A 98 -16.29 -2.64 7.50
C THR A 98 -15.23 -2.71 6.41
N GLY A 99 -14.12 -3.37 6.70
CA GLY A 99 -13.00 -3.54 5.79
C GLY A 99 -11.67 -3.04 6.35
N MET A 100 -10.64 -3.21 5.54
CA MET A 100 -9.25 -2.82 5.82
C MET A 100 -9.00 -1.40 5.35
N GLU A 101 -8.23 -0.66 6.13
CA GLU A 101 -7.79 0.67 5.78
C GLU A 101 -6.27 0.68 5.67
N PRO A 102 -5.72 0.61 4.44
CA PRO A 102 -4.28 0.70 4.24
C PRO A 102 -3.79 2.12 4.55
N ASP A 103 -2.50 2.27 4.79
CA ASP A 103 -1.89 3.60 4.86
C ASP A 103 -2.01 4.34 3.53
N CYS A 104 -1.73 3.64 2.43
CA CYS A 104 -2.08 4.10 1.08
C CYS A 104 -2.29 2.94 0.11
N ALA A 105 -3.18 3.14 -0.85
CA ALA A 105 -3.45 2.19 -1.94
C ALA A 105 -3.50 2.90 -3.29
N PHE A 106 -3.22 2.16 -4.36
CA PHE A 106 -3.08 2.75 -5.70
C PHE A 106 -3.70 1.86 -6.76
N TYR A 107 -4.42 2.51 -7.68
CA TYR A 107 -4.56 2.01 -9.04
C TYR A 107 -3.42 2.52 -9.91
N VAL A 108 -2.94 1.68 -10.83
CA VAL A 108 -1.83 1.97 -11.73
C VAL A 108 -2.21 1.61 -13.16
N GLY A 109 -1.77 2.41 -14.14
CA GLY A 109 -1.99 2.17 -15.56
C GLY A 109 -3.46 2.16 -15.95
N GLU A 110 -3.93 1.08 -16.57
CA GLU A 110 -5.31 0.97 -17.06
C GLU A 110 -6.35 1.05 -15.95
N ARG A 111 -6.11 0.44 -14.79
CA ARG A 111 -7.05 0.52 -13.66
C ARG A 111 -7.18 1.94 -13.14
N ALA A 112 -6.08 2.72 -13.15
CA ALA A 112 -6.11 4.13 -12.78
C ALA A 112 -6.99 4.94 -13.75
N ARG A 113 -6.82 4.72 -15.06
CA ARG A 113 -7.67 5.36 -16.09
C ARG A 113 -9.14 4.96 -15.96
N GLY A 114 -9.41 3.68 -15.70
CA GLY A 114 -10.76 3.16 -15.47
C GLY A 114 -11.43 3.80 -14.27
N TYR A 115 -10.74 3.89 -13.14
CA TYR A 115 -11.26 4.58 -11.96
C TYR A 115 -11.47 6.08 -12.21
N GLN A 116 -10.56 6.74 -12.94
CA GLN A 116 -10.73 8.15 -13.31
C GLN A 116 -11.95 8.37 -14.21
N ALA A 117 -12.24 7.44 -15.13
CA ALA A 117 -13.46 7.49 -15.94
C ALA A 117 -14.71 7.33 -15.08
N ALA A 118 -14.71 6.37 -14.14
CA ALA A 118 -15.81 6.18 -13.20
C ALA A 118 -16.05 7.43 -12.32
N LEU A 119 -14.99 8.10 -11.85
CA LEU A 119 -15.11 9.37 -11.13
C LEU A 119 -15.78 10.48 -11.95
N LEU A 120 -15.56 10.53 -13.27
CA LEU A 120 -16.20 11.51 -14.14
C LEU A 120 -17.69 11.22 -14.36
N GLU A 121 -18.12 9.96 -14.19
CA GLU A 121 -19.53 9.54 -14.21
C GLU A 121 -20.24 9.85 -12.87
N GLY A 122 -19.48 9.95 -11.78
CA GLY A 122 -19.93 10.38 -10.46
C GLY A 122 -19.56 9.40 -9.33
N ASP A 123 -19.79 9.82 -8.09
CA ASP A 123 -19.36 9.10 -6.89
C ASP A 123 -19.89 7.65 -6.84
N ALA A 124 -21.15 7.43 -7.23
CA ALA A 124 -21.74 6.08 -7.25
C ALA A 124 -21.02 5.13 -8.24
N ALA A 125 -20.54 5.64 -9.37
CA ALA A 125 -19.78 4.82 -10.33
C ALA A 125 -18.37 4.53 -9.80
N ALA A 126 -17.73 5.49 -9.14
CA ALA A 126 -16.43 5.31 -8.49
C ALA A 126 -16.50 4.30 -7.33
N ASP A 127 -17.51 4.40 -6.46
CA ASP A 127 -17.76 3.44 -5.39
C ASP A 127 -17.96 2.03 -5.95
N ALA A 128 -18.79 1.90 -6.98
CA ALA A 128 -19.03 0.61 -7.63
C ALA A 128 -17.77 0.06 -8.31
N PHE A 129 -16.85 0.91 -8.79
CA PHE A 129 -15.55 0.49 -9.28
C PHE A 129 -14.66 -0.06 -8.16
N LEU A 130 -14.59 0.64 -7.01
CA LEU A 130 -13.85 0.21 -5.82
C LEU A 130 -14.31 -1.15 -5.31
N GLU A 131 -15.63 -1.38 -5.29
CA GLU A 131 -16.21 -2.66 -4.85
C GLU A 131 -15.83 -3.85 -5.74
N ARG A 132 -15.64 -3.62 -7.04
CA ARG A 132 -15.38 -4.68 -8.02
C ARG A 132 -13.90 -4.85 -8.36
N THR A 133 -13.09 -3.84 -8.09
CA THR A 133 -11.71 -3.78 -8.57
C THR A 133 -10.76 -3.50 -7.43
N ALA A 134 -10.00 -4.51 -7.03
CA ALA A 134 -8.95 -4.34 -6.03
C ALA A 134 -7.87 -3.35 -6.50
N PRO A 135 -7.32 -2.52 -5.58
CA PRO A 135 -6.12 -1.75 -5.88
C PRO A 135 -4.97 -2.64 -6.37
N ASP A 136 -4.09 -2.05 -7.16
CA ASP A 136 -2.91 -2.77 -7.69
C ASP A 136 -1.84 -2.94 -6.63
N LEU A 137 -1.59 -1.84 -5.92
CA LEU A 137 -0.56 -1.73 -4.91
C LEU A 137 -1.18 -1.24 -3.61
N VAL A 138 -0.88 -1.92 -2.51
CA VAL A 138 -1.07 -1.42 -1.15
C VAL A 138 0.29 -1.13 -0.54
N VAL A 139 0.37 -0.03 0.20
CA VAL A 139 1.55 0.33 0.99
C VAL A 139 1.11 0.39 2.44
N GLU A 140 1.87 -0.28 3.30
CA GLU A 140 1.71 -0.24 4.74
C GLU A 140 3.02 0.18 5.38
N VAL A 141 2.94 1.17 6.25
CA VAL A 141 4.01 1.60 7.13
C VAL A 141 3.79 0.88 8.45
N GLU A 142 4.83 0.26 8.99
CA GLU A 142 4.81 -0.27 10.34
C GLU A 142 3.74 -1.36 10.60
N ILE A 143 3.67 -2.40 9.76
CA ILE A 143 2.85 -3.59 10.11
C ILE A 143 3.45 -4.26 11.36
N THR A 144 2.70 -4.23 12.46
CA THR A 144 3.02 -4.99 13.68
C THR A 144 2.53 -6.44 13.56
N SER A 145 3.01 -7.34 14.43
CA SER A 145 2.53 -8.73 14.47
C SER A 145 1.00 -8.84 14.65
N ALA A 146 0.38 -7.85 15.31
CA ALA A 146 -1.06 -7.79 15.50
C ALA A 146 -1.83 -7.51 14.20
N ASP A 147 -1.16 -6.92 13.20
CA ASP A 147 -1.70 -6.52 11.92
C ASP A 147 -1.21 -7.41 10.76
N GLU A 148 -0.40 -8.44 11.00
CA GLU A 148 0.13 -9.32 9.94
C GLU A 148 -0.97 -10.02 9.13
N GLY A 149 -2.12 -10.30 9.76
CA GLY A 149 -3.28 -10.86 9.06
C GLY A 149 -3.86 -9.94 7.98
N LYS A 150 -3.53 -8.63 7.98
CA LYS A 150 -3.94 -7.70 6.90
C LYS A 150 -3.36 -8.12 5.56
N ILE A 151 -2.14 -8.69 5.54
CA ILE A 151 -1.47 -9.07 4.29
C ILE A 151 -2.27 -10.18 3.58
N GLY A 152 -2.70 -11.20 4.32
CA GLY A 152 -3.57 -12.25 3.79
C GLY A 152 -4.90 -11.69 3.30
N ARG A 153 -5.49 -10.76 4.06
CA ARG A 153 -6.74 -10.09 3.68
C ARG A 153 -6.61 -9.28 2.37
N TYR A 154 -5.52 -8.55 2.17
CA TYR A 154 -5.27 -7.85 0.90
C TYR A 154 -5.12 -8.82 -0.27
N ALA A 155 -4.48 -9.96 -0.06
CA ALA A 155 -4.36 -11.01 -1.08
C ALA A 155 -5.74 -11.59 -1.46
N GLU A 156 -6.61 -11.84 -0.48
CA GLU A 156 -8.00 -12.27 -0.70
C GLU A 156 -8.85 -11.23 -1.44
N LEU A 157 -8.62 -9.94 -1.14
CA LEU A 157 -9.26 -8.83 -1.85
C LEU A 157 -8.78 -8.71 -3.31
N GLY A 158 -7.68 -9.36 -3.69
CA GLY A 158 -7.14 -9.34 -5.05
C GLY A 158 -6.09 -8.26 -5.29
N VAL A 159 -5.52 -7.67 -4.24
CA VAL A 159 -4.35 -6.79 -4.35
C VAL A 159 -3.18 -7.57 -4.92
N ARG A 160 -2.41 -6.97 -5.85
CA ARG A 160 -1.35 -7.66 -6.59
C ARG A 160 0.02 -7.54 -5.92
N GLU A 161 0.30 -6.38 -5.36
CA GLU A 161 1.58 -6.09 -4.72
C GLU A 161 1.34 -5.35 -3.40
N LEU A 162 2.15 -5.66 -2.38
CA LEU A 162 2.19 -4.94 -1.13
C LEU A 162 3.60 -4.48 -0.83
N TRP A 163 3.75 -3.21 -0.46
CA TRP A 163 5.01 -2.67 0.07
C TRP A 163 4.87 -2.51 1.58
N ARG A 164 5.74 -3.19 2.33
CA ARG A 164 5.81 -3.06 3.78
C ARG A 164 7.04 -2.24 4.14
N LEU A 165 6.85 -0.98 4.52
CA LEU A 165 7.91 -0.19 5.12
C LEU A 165 7.96 -0.50 6.62
N HIS A 166 9.12 -0.93 7.10
CA HIS A 166 9.34 -1.14 8.52
C HIS A 166 10.67 -0.50 8.95
N GLY A 167 10.81 -0.25 10.25
CA GLY A 167 12.05 0.29 10.79
C GLY A 167 12.37 -0.32 12.13
N ARG A 168 13.56 -0.01 12.64
CA ARG A 168 13.97 -0.43 13.98
C ARG A 168 13.77 0.69 14.98
N LYS A 169 13.15 0.36 16.12
CA LYS A 169 12.85 1.30 17.20
C LYS A 169 14.07 2.13 17.59
N GLY A 170 13.91 3.45 17.57
CA GLY A 170 14.96 4.41 17.94
C GLY A 170 16.08 4.57 16.92
N THR A 171 15.91 4.06 15.70
CA THR A 171 16.89 4.20 14.60
C THR A 171 16.26 4.85 13.37
N ARG A 172 17.10 5.28 12.42
CA ARG A 172 16.68 5.65 11.06
C ARG A 172 16.85 4.50 10.06
N ASP A 173 17.10 3.27 10.54
CA ASP A 173 17.22 2.10 9.67
C ASP A 173 15.82 1.73 9.17
N LEU A 174 15.51 2.15 7.94
CA LEU A 174 14.28 1.87 7.24
C LEU A 174 14.51 0.77 6.21
N ARG A 175 13.55 -0.14 6.12
CA ARG A 175 13.57 -1.27 5.20
C ARG A 175 12.22 -1.41 4.53
N VAL A 176 12.26 -1.76 3.25
CA VAL A 176 11.06 -1.99 2.45
C VAL A 176 11.07 -3.44 1.99
N ASP A 177 10.02 -4.19 2.35
CA ASP A 177 9.73 -5.47 1.72
C ASP A 177 8.75 -5.24 0.58
N LEU A 178 9.10 -5.74 -0.61
CA LEU A 178 8.20 -5.82 -1.75
C LEU A 178 7.61 -7.22 -1.80
N LEU A 179 6.29 -7.35 -1.71
CA LEU A 179 5.59 -8.63 -1.65
C LEU A 179 4.63 -8.75 -2.83
N ALA A 180 4.78 -9.81 -3.62
CA ALA A 180 3.75 -10.24 -4.56
C ALA A 180 2.64 -10.98 -3.78
N LEU A 181 1.39 -10.58 -4.03
CA LEU A 181 0.22 -11.15 -3.38
C LEU A 181 -0.62 -11.95 -4.38
N ARG A 182 -1.16 -13.07 -3.91
CA ARG A 182 -2.14 -13.89 -4.63
C ARG A 182 -3.03 -14.60 -3.62
N ALA A 183 -4.34 -14.57 -3.87
CA ALA A 183 -5.32 -15.23 -3.02
C ALA A 183 -4.99 -16.72 -2.82
N GLY A 184 -5.10 -17.20 -1.58
CA GLY A 184 -4.86 -18.60 -1.22
C GLY A 184 -3.39 -19.03 -1.21
N THR A 185 -2.44 -18.11 -1.32
CA THR A 185 -1.00 -18.40 -1.23
C THR A 185 -0.32 -17.43 -0.27
N ASP A 186 0.78 -17.89 0.33
CA ASP A 186 1.58 -17.01 1.19
C ASP A 186 2.19 -15.84 0.38
N PRO A 187 2.29 -14.65 0.97
CA PRO A 187 2.95 -13.50 0.36
C PRO A 187 4.39 -13.86 -0.04
N ARG A 188 4.77 -13.53 -1.28
CA ARG A 188 6.10 -13.88 -1.80
C ARG A 188 6.96 -12.63 -1.93
N PRO A 189 8.12 -12.55 -1.26
CA PRO A 189 9.09 -11.48 -1.51
C PRO A 189 9.52 -11.43 -2.98
N VAL A 190 9.59 -10.23 -3.52
CA VAL A 190 10.09 -9.97 -4.88
C VAL A 190 11.31 -9.05 -4.84
N PRO A 191 12.32 -9.27 -5.70
CA PRO A 191 13.52 -8.43 -5.73
C PRO A 191 13.25 -7.02 -6.28
N ALA A 192 12.14 -6.86 -7.02
CA ALA A 192 11.73 -5.61 -7.61
C ALA A 192 10.21 -5.59 -7.87
N SER A 193 9.63 -4.40 -7.94
CA SER A 193 8.23 -4.18 -8.26
C SER A 193 7.92 -4.53 -9.71
N ASP A 194 6.94 -5.41 -9.91
CA ASP A 194 6.43 -5.76 -11.24
C ASP A 194 5.55 -4.63 -11.80
N LEU A 195 4.91 -3.85 -10.90
CA LEU A 195 4.03 -2.75 -11.27
C LEU A 195 4.79 -1.49 -11.68
N LEU A 196 5.92 -1.20 -11.02
CA LEU A 196 6.59 0.10 -11.09
C LEU A 196 7.98 0.02 -11.74
N GLY A 197 8.07 -0.72 -12.84
CA GLY A 197 9.24 -0.66 -13.73
C GLY A 197 10.52 -1.24 -13.12
N GLY A 198 10.40 -2.22 -12.21
CA GLY A 198 11.54 -2.88 -11.61
C GLY A 198 12.23 -2.08 -10.51
N LEU A 199 11.52 -1.18 -9.82
CA LEU A 199 12.02 -0.55 -8.60
C LEU A 199 12.31 -1.60 -7.54
N THR A 200 13.52 -1.55 -6.98
CA THR A 200 13.98 -2.46 -5.91
C THR A 200 13.69 -1.85 -4.53
N SER A 201 13.74 -2.67 -3.48
CA SER A 201 13.67 -2.17 -2.09
C SER A 201 14.67 -1.04 -1.82
N ASP A 202 15.89 -1.17 -2.33
CA ASP A 202 16.95 -0.16 -2.17
C ASP A 202 16.59 1.17 -2.87
N ASP A 203 15.95 1.12 -4.04
CA ASP A 203 15.50 2.35 -4.72
C ASP A 203 14.41 3.06 -3.90
N VAL A 204 13.50 2.30 -3.29
CA VAL A 204 12.44 2.86 -2.45
C VAL A 204 13.05 3.45 -1.17
N CYS A 205 13.97 2.74 -0.51
CA CYS A 205 14.70 3.27 0.64
C CYS A 205 15.49 4.54 0.28
N GLU A 206 16.21 4.57 -0.84
CA GLU A 206 16.92 5.76 -1.32
C GLU A 206 15.95 6.93 -1.56
N ALA A 207 14.78 6.65 -2.13
CA ALA A 207 13.77 7.67 -2.36
C ALA A 207 13.21 8.24 -1.06
N VAL A 208 12.94 7.37 -0.07
CA VAL A 208 12.45 7.76 1.25
C VAL A 208 13.50 8.57 2.01
N ASP A 209 14.76 8.13 2.02
CA ASP A 209 15.86 8.83 2.69
C ASP A 209 16.24 10.15 2.01
N GLY A 210 16.12 10.19 0.69
CA GLY A 210 16.42 11.35 -0.14
C GLY A 210 15.40 12.48 0.01
N VAL A 211 14.17 12.15 0.38
CA VAL A 211 13.09 13.12 0.59
C VAL A 211 13.20 13.74 1.98
N ARG A 212 13.54 15.02 2.04
CA ARG A 212 13.62 15.79 3.29
C ARG A 212 12.41 16.69 3.46
N PHE A 213 11.99 16.91 4.71
CA PHE A 213 10.89 17.84 5.04
C PHE A 213 11.09 19.27 4.54
N SER A 214 12.34 19.70 4.37
CA SER A 214 12.67 21.02 3.83
C SER A 214 12.49 21.13 2.31
N MET A 215 12.28 20.02 1.61
CA MET A 215 12.11 20.01 0.16
C MET A 215 10.68 20.38 -0.21
N THR A 216 10.55 21.21 -1.23
CA THR A 216 9.29 21.47 -1.93
C THR A 216 8.74 20.20 -2.58
N ALA A 217 7.44 20.19 -2.89
CA ALA A 217 6.81 19.05 -3.58
C ALA A 217 7.50 18.72 -4.92
N GLN A 218 7.89 19.74 -5.68
CA GLN A 218 8.60 19.55 -6.95
C GLN A 218 9.97 18.90 -6.78
N GLU A 219 10.75 19.33 -5.78
CA GLU A 219 12.06 18.74 -5.50
C GLU A 219 11.94 17.26 -5.10
N ARG A 220 10.88 16.90 -4.35
CA ARG A 220 10.59 15.49 -4.01
C ARG A 220 10.31 14.67 -5.26
N ILE A 221 9.43 15.16 -6.13
CA ILE A 221 9.11 14.50 -7.42
C ILE A 221 10.38 14.33 -8.27
N ASP A 222 11.21 15.37 -8.38
CA ASP A 222 12.43 15.33 -9.19
C ASP A 222 13.46 14.33 -8.65
N ALA A 223 13.56 14.21 -7.32
CA ALA A 223 14.42 13.22 -6.66
C ALA A 223 13.98 11.79 -6.99
N VAL A 224 12.69 11.49 -6.81
CA VAL A 224 12.11 10.17 -7.16
C VAL A 224 12.26 9.88 -8.64
N ALA A 225 11.91 10.83 -9.50
CA ALA A 225 11.99 10.67 -10.96
C ALA A 225 13.43 10.39 -11.43
N ARG A 226 14.45 10.89 -10.71
CA ARG A 226 15.86 10.58 -11.02
C ARG A 226 16.19 9.11 -10.75
N ILE A 227 15.73 8.57 -9.62
CA ILE A 227 15.90 7.16 -9.24
C ILE A 227 15.20 6.26 -10.27
N VAL A 228 13.95 6.56 -10.60
CA VAL A 228 13.17 5.80 -11.61
C VAL A 228 13.87 5.80 -12.97
N ARG A 229 14.29 6.96 -13.47
CA ARG A 229 15.01 7.07 -14.75
C ARG A 229 16.33 6.33 -14.75
N ARG A 230 17.07 6.37 -13.63
CA ARG A 230 18.33 5.61 -13.47
C ARG A 230 18.06 4.11 -13.57
N ARG A 231 17.02 3.60 -12.90
CA ARG A 231 16.63 2.19 -12.93
C ARG A 231 16.20 1.75 -14.34
N GLN A 232 15.33 2.52 -14.99
CA GLN A 232 14.89 2.24 -16.37
C GLN A 232 16.07 2.15 -17.34
N ARG A 233 17.06 3.06 -17.25
CA ARG A 233 18.28 3.01 -18.08
C ARG A 233 19.14 1.78 -17.80
N ALA A 234 19.27 1.38 -16.54
CA ALA A 234 20.01 0.17 -16.19
C ALA A 234 19.34 -1.09 -16.76
N SER A 235 18.01 -1.18 -16.69
CA SER A 235 17.23 -2.30 -17.24
C SER A 235 17.33 -2.41 -18.77
N VAL A 236 17.40 -1.29 -19.49
CA VAL A 236 17.64 -1.31 -20.96
C VAL A 236 19.02 -1.86 -21.28
N ARG A 237 20.07 -1.42 -20.57
CA ARG A 237 21.45 -1.88 -20.81
C ARG A 237 21.64 -3.37 -20.57
N VAL A 238 20.97 -3.94 -19.57
CA VAL A 238 21.01 -5.39 -19.32
C VAL A 238 20.38 -6.15 -20.50
N ARG A 239 19.24 -5.70 -21.02
CA ARG A 239 18.59 -6.32 -22.19
C ARG A 239 19.42 -6.23 -23.48
N GLU A 240 20.12 -5.12 -23.69
CA GLU A 240 21.03 -4.97 -24.83
C GLU A 240 22.26 -5.90 -24.73
N ALA A 241 22.78 -6.10 -23.51
CA ALA A 241 23.88 -7.03 -23.26
C ALA A 241 23.48 -8.51 -23.40
N ASP A 242 22.21 -8.84 -23.12
CA ASP A 242 21.65 -10.19 -23.25
C ASP A 242 21.13 -10.52 -24.65
N THR A 243 21.26 -9.62 -25.64
CA THR A 243 20.93 -9.92 -27.03
C THR A 243 22.09 -10.71 -27.65
N PRO A 244 21.98 -12.03 -27.87
CA PRO A 244 23.05 -12.77 -28.51
C PRO A 244 23.07 -12.33 -29.96
N TYR A 245 24.19 -11.76 -30.39
CA TYR A 245 24.42 -11.35 -31.76
C TYR A 245 24.24 -12.56 -32.70
N ALA A 246 23.05 -12.72 -33.26
CA ALA A 246 22.78 -13.62 -34.37
C ALA A 246 23.27 -12.94 -35.65
N ALA A 247 24.58 -12.95 -35.83
CA ALA A 247 25.18 -12.81 -37.15
C ALA A 247 26.25 -13.91 -37.27
N ARG A 248 25.81 -15.12 -37.62
CA ARG A 248 26.67 -16.03 -38.37
C ARG A 248 26.33 -15.82 -39.83
N SER A 249 27.10 -14.95 -40.46
CA SER A 249 27.28 -14.91 -41.91
C SER A 249 27.93 -16.24 -42.32
N GLY A 250 27.21 -17.02 -43.13
CA GLY A 250 27.67 -18.21 -43.83
C GLY A 250 26.86 -18.33 -45.12
#